data_AF-A0A961RHN7-F1
#
_entry.id   AF-A0A961RHN7-F1
#
_cell.length_a   1.000
_cell.length_b   1.000
_cell.length_c   1.000
_cell.angle_alpha   90.00
_cell.angle_beta   90.00
_cell.angle_gamma   90.00
#
_symmetry.space_group_name_H-M   'P 1'
#
loop_
_entity.id
_entity.type
_entity.pdbx_description
1 polymer ?
#
loop_
_entity_poly.entity_id
_entity_poly.type
_entity_poly.pdbx_seq_one_letter_code
_entity_poly.pdbx_strand_id
1 'polypeptide(L)' 'FTFCSAVLSREVMEANIEDIAYCPYVVFVYEAENGGDGVTVGFRRLPEGGARDKVNKLLSEIISDAAKGF' A
#
# COMPACT_ATOMS: atom_id res chain seq x y z
N PHE A 1 9.44 1.66 0.50
CA PHE A 1 9.11 1.19 1.86
C PHE A 1 8.30 -0.08 1.80
N THR A 2 8.57 -1.01 2.71
CA THR A 2 7.82 -2.26 2.87
C THR A 2 7.44 -2.44 4.33
N PHE A 3 6.20 -2.82 4.60
CA PHE A 3 5.71 -3.04 5.97
C PHE A 3 4.54 -4.03 5.98
N CYS A 4 4.17 -4.55 7.14
CA CYS A 4 2.89 -5.21 7.34
C CYS A 4 2.16 -4.55 8.52
N SER A 5 0.84 -4.38 8.38
CA SER A 5 -0.02 -4.02 9.52
C SER A 5 -0.32 -5.28 10.31
N ALA A 6 0.08 -5.35 11.58
CA ALA A 6 -0.10 -6.55 12.39
C ALA A 6 -1.56 -7.01 12.52
N VAL A 7 -2.49 -6.04 12.58
CA VAL A 7 -3.93 -6.33 12.68
C VAL A 7 -4.48 -6.72 11.32
N LEU A 8 -4.23 -5.90 10.30
CA LEU A 8 -4.86 -6.08 9.00
C LEU A 8 -4.27 -7.26 8.22
N SER A 9 -2.96 -7.50 8.28
CA SER A 9 -2.37 -8.66 7.60
C SER A 9 -2.88 -9.96 8.18
N ARG A 10 -3.05 -10.05 9.51
CA ARG A 10 -3.68 -11.19 10.17
C ARG A 10 -5.12 -11.39 9.72
N GLU A 11 -5.93 -10.33 9.75
CA GLU A 11 -7.34 -10.40 9.33
C GLU A 11 -7.49 -10.93 7.90
N VAL A 12 -6.65 -10.45 6.99
CA VAL A 12 -6.67 -10.87 5.59
C VAL A 12 -6.24 -12.34 5.44
N MET A 13 -5.19 -12.78 6.15
CA MET A 13 -4.75 -14.18 6.13
C MET A 13 -5.76 -15.14 6.77
N GLU A 14 -6.49 -14.71 7.79
CA GLU A 14 -7.57 -15.50 8.40
C GLU A 14 -8.77 -15.68 7.44
N ALA A 15 -8.99 -14.71 6.54
CA ALA A 15 -10.00 -14.83 5.49
C ALA A 15 -9.55 -15.71 4.31
N ASN A 16 -8.27 -15.61 3.90
CA ASN A 16 -7.65 -16.51 2.93
C ASN A 16 -6.14 -16.60 3.18
N ILE A 17 -5.65 -17.80 3.49
CA ILE A 17 -4.23 -18.02 3.82
C ILE A 17 -3.27 -17.64 2.69
N GLU A 18 -3.69 -17.76 1.43
CA GLU A 18 -2.87 -17.41 0.26
C GLU A 18 -2.56 -15.91 0.20
N ASP A 19 -3.30 -15.09 0.93
CA ASP A 19 -3.08 -13.65 0.99
C ASP A 19 -1.76 -13.27 1.68
N ILE A 20 -1.08 -14.23 2.33
CA ILE A 20 0.30 -14.08 2.79
C ILE A 20 1.24 -13.62 1.65
N ALA A 21 0.96 -14.01 0.40
CA ALA A 21 1.75 -13.62 -0.76
C ALA A 21 1.75 -12.10 -1.01
N TYR A 22 0.83 -11.35 -0.39
CA TYR A 22 0.72 -9.90 -0.53
C TYR A 22 1.26 -9.10 0.67
N CYS A 23 1.70 -9.75 1.77
CA CYS A 23 2.48 -9.09 2.84
C CYS A 23 3.97 -9.43 2.64
N PRO A 24 4.87 -8.43 2.54
CA PRO A 24 4.67 -7.04 2.91
C PRO A 24 4.03 -6.14 1.85
N TYR A 25 3.29 -5.15 2.35
CA TYR A 25 2.70 -4.10 1.54
C TYR A 25 3.78 -3.11 1.11
N VAL A 26 3.70 -2.65 -0.15
CA VAL A 26 4.75 -1.85 -0.79
C VAL A 26 4.25 -0.45 -1.09
N VAL A 27 4.99 0.54 -0.56
CA VAL A 27 4.86 1.96 -0.90
C VAL A 27 6.14 2.39 -1.60
N PHE A 28 6.04 2.99 -2.77
CA PHE A 28 7.16 3.56 -3.52
C PHE A 28 7.13 5.09 -3.45
N VAL A 29 8.31 5.69 -3.50
CA VAL A 29 8.49 7.14 -3.56
C VAL A 29 9.62 7.42 -4.54
N TYR A 30 9.42 8.38 -5.43
CA TYR A 30 10.46 8.83 -6.35
C TYR A 30 10.25 10.30 -6.73
N GLU A 31 11.29 10.92 -7.26
CA GLU A 31 11.24 12.21 -7.92
C GLU A 31 11.97 12.06 -9.26
N ALA A 32 11.41 12.60 -10.34
CA ALA A 32 12.03 12.54 -11.65
C ALA A 32 13.21 13.51 -11.72
N GLU A 33 14.31 13.11 -12.36
CA GLU A 33 15.55 13.92 -12.45
C GLU A 33 15.32 15.30 -13.09
N ASN A 34 14.38 15.39 -14.03
CA ASN A 34 14.02 16.65 -14.68
C ASN A 34 13.14 17.56 -13.80
N GLY A 35 12.89 17.19 -12.54
CA GLY A 35 12.12 17.98 -11.58
C GLY A 35 10.68 18.22 -12.02
N GLY A 36 10.03 17.21 -12.63
CA GLY A 36 8.66 17.27 -13.15
C GLY A 36 7.59 17.69 -12.12
N ASP A 37 6.61 16.84 -11.83
CA ASP A 37 5.51 17.17 -10.90
C ASP A 37 5.90 17.07 -9.41
N GLY A 38 7.21 17.13 -9.09
CA GLY A 38 7.74 16.94 -7.73
C GLY A 38 7.77 15.49 -7.24
N VAL A 39 7.71 15.30 -5.92
CA VAL A 39 7.79 13.96 -5.29
C VAL A 39 6.51 13.18 -5.55
N THR A 40 6.65 12.01 -6.17
CA THR A 40 5.55 11.07 -6.38
C THR A 40 5.58 9.99 -5.31
N VAL A 41 4.44 9.76 -4.66
CA VAL A 41 4.23 8.71 -3.67
C VAL A 41 3.13 7.78 -4.16
N GLY A 42 3.34 6.47 -4.12
CA GLY A 42 2.36 5.51 -4.62
C GLY A 42 2.50 4.11 -4.02
N PHE A 43 1.61 3.21 -4.39
CA PHE A 43 1.63 1.83 -3.90
C PHE A 43 1.24 0.84 -5.00
N ARG A 44 1.62 -0.43 -4.83
CA ARG A 44 1.16 -1.50 -5.70
C ARG A 44 -0.26 -1.91 -5.29
N ARG A 45 -1.25 -1.60 -6.12
CA ARG A 45 -2.64 -2.05 -5.90
C ARG A 45 -2.72 -3.57 -5.93
N LEU A 46 -3.32 -4.15 -4.90
CA LEU A 46 -3.56 -5.59 -4.80
C LEU A 46 -4.80 -5.98 -5.62
N PRO A 47 -4.90 -7.23 -6.11
CA PRO A 47 -6.07 -7.71 -6.83
C PRO A 47 -7.35 -7.51 -6.02
N GLU A 48 -8.39 -7.00 -6.68
CA GLU A 48 -9.67 -6.70 -6.03
C GLU A 48 -10.38 -7.98 -5.56
N GLY A 49 -11.18 -7.83 -4.52
CA GLY A 49 -12.00 -8.88 -3.94
C GLY A 49 -11.45 -9.44 -2.63
N GLY A 50 -12.38 -9.81 -1.75
CA GLY A 50 -12.09 -10.41 -0.45
C GLY A 50 -11.61 -9.39 0.60
N ALA A 51 -10.97 -9.89 1.66
CA ALA A 51 -10.51 -9.05 2.75
C ALA A 51 -9.37 -8.08 2.35
N ARG A 52 -8.63 -8.41 1.29
CA ARG A 52 -7.51 -7.60 0.75
C ARG A 52 -7.92 -6.20 0.30
N ASP A 53 -9.19 -5.97 -0.03
CA ASP A 53 -9.68 -4.64 -0.41
C ASP A 53 -9.49 -3.61 0.71
N LYS A 54 -9.51 -4.06 1.97
CA LYS A 54 -9.18 -3.23 3.14
C LYS A 54 -7.72 -2.77 3.13
N VAL A 55 -6.80 -3.59 2.61
CA VAL A 55 -5.39 -3.22 2.43
C VAL A 55 -5.25 -2.15 1.37
N ASN A 56 -5.94 -2.28 0.24
CA ASN A 56 -5.96 -1.25 -0.80
C ASN A 56 -6.47 0.08 -0.23
N LYS A 57 -7.53 0.05 0.58
CA LYS A 57 -8.04 1.24 1.28
C LYS A 57 -7.00 1.86 2.22
N LEU A 58 -6.38 1.05 3.08
CA LEU A 58 -5.32 1.53 3.98
C LEU A 58 -4.16 2.17 3.22
N LEU A 59 -3.69 1.54 2.14
CA LEU A 59 -2.60 2.07 1.33
C LEU A 59 -3.01 3.38 0.65
N SER A 60 -4.23 3.49 0.12
CA SER A 60 -4.75 4.75 -0.41
C SER A 60 -4.76 5.87 0.64
N GLU A 61 -5.16 5.57 1.88
CA GLU A 61 -5.14 6.55 2.98
C GLU A 61 -3.71 6.98 3.32
N ILE A 62 -2.77 6.05 3.40
CA ILE A 62 -1.35 6.34 3.64
C ILE A 62 -0.77 7.25 2.56
N ILE A 63 -1.01 6.95 1.28
CA ILE A 63 -0.51 7.78 0.18
C ILE A 63 -1.16 9.17 0.21
N SER A 64 -2.48 9.25 0.44
CA SER A 64 -3.18 10.53 0.51
C SER A 64 -2.68 11.42 1.63
N ASP A 65 -2.24 10.84 2.75
CA ASP A 65 -1.67 11.60 3.86
C ASP A 65 -0.22 12.00 3.59
N ALA A 66 0.61 11.06 3.10
CA ALA A 66 2.00 11.30 2.74
C ALA A 66 2.14 12.37 1.65
N ALA A 67 1.22 12.40 0.68
CA ALA A 67 1.21 13.39 -0.39
C ALA A 67 0.99 14.83 0.09
N LYS A 68 0.47 15.06 1.31
CA LYS A 68 0.33 16.43 1.87
C LYS A 68 1.66 17.02 2.34
N GLY A 69 2.70 16.19 2.47
CA GLY A 69 4.04 16.62 2.85
C GLY A 69 4.86 17.18 1.71
N PHE A 70 4.31 17.16 0.49
CA PHE A 70 4.91 17.63 -0.76
C PHE A 70 3.91 18.54 -1.49
#